data_AF-A0A0G8K1T9-F1
#
_entry.id   AF-A0A0G8K1T9-F1
#
_cell.length_a   1.000
_cell.length_b   1.000
_cell.length_c   1.000
_cell.angle_alpha   90.00
_cell.angle_beta   90.00
_cell.angle_gamma   90.00
#
_symmetry.space_group_name_H-M   'P 1'
#
loop_
_entity.id
_entity.type
_entity.pdbx_description
1 polymer ?
#
loop_
_entity_poly.entity_id
_entity_poly.type
_entity_poly.pdbx_seq_one_letter_code
_entity_poly.pdbx_strand_id
1 'polypeptide(L)'
;MSKYAPNVYSEQVQIATLEHWVSLLGGQERVQIELDDGSTISGTVAVRPTIQTYLDAQQREGINGQLRLDHLDAAQEPQWIWMDRIVAVHPLPVGIAPQPTP
;
A
#
# COMPACT_ATOMS: atom_id res chain seq x y z
N MET A 1 11.38 20.76 -1.74
CA MET A 1 10.22 20.91 -0.83
C MET A 1 10.15 19.69 0.04
N SER A 2 10.10 19.87 1.36
CA SER A 2 10.04 18.77 2.32
C SER A 2 8.69 18.06 2.20
N LYS A 3 8.69 16.72 2.18
CA LYS A 3 7.46 15.93 2.18
C LYS A 3 7.01 15.69 3.61
N TYR A 4 5.72 15.81 3.86
CA TYR A 4 5.14 15.58 5.18
C TYR A 4 4.35 14.27 5.22
N ALA A 5 4.50 13.52 6.30
CA ALA A 5 3.76 12.30 6.58
C ALA A 5 3.19 12.34 8.00
N PRO A 6 2.04 11.69 8.27
CA PRO A 6 1.51 11.56 9.62
C PRO A 6 2.49 10.85 10.57
N ASN A 7 3.11 9.77 10.07
CA ASN A 7 4.09 8.97 10.79
C ASN A 7 5.36 8.83 9.94
N VAL A 8 6.50 8.74 10.61
CA VAL A 8 7.81 8.51 9.99
C VAL A 8 8.60 7.51 10.81
N TYR A 9 9.39 6.67 10.16
CA TYR A 9 10.10 5.57 10.80
C TYR A 9 11.60 5.68 10.54
N SER A 10 12.40 5.56 11.60
CA SER A 10 13.87 5.62 11.53
C SER A 10 14.53 4.29 11.86
N GLU A 11 13.81 3.35 12.47
CA GLU A 11 14.36 2.07 12.91
C GLU A 11 14.52 1.11 11.72
N GLN A 12 15.66 0.40 11.65
CA GLN A 12 15.94 -0.56 10.57
C GLN A 12 14.86 -1.63 10.43
N VAL A 13 14.30 -2.13 11.54
CA VAL A 13 13.23 -3.14 11.50
C VAL A 13 11.96 -2.62 10.82
N GLN A 14 11.63 -1.35 11.02
CA GLN A 14 10.44 -0.73 10.43
C GLN A 14 10.68 -0.42 8.95
N ILE A 15 11.88 0.07 8.62
CA ILE A 15 12.29 0.32 7.23
C ILE A 15 12.26 -1.00 6.44
N ALA A 16 12.79 -2.09 7.00
CA ALA A 16 12.77 -3.41 6.36
C ALA A 16 11.33 -3.90 6.10
N THR A 17 10.39 -3.65 7.02
CA THR A 17 8.96 -3.95 6.80
C THR A 17 8.39 -3.14 5.63
N LEU A 18 8.70 -1.84 5.55
CA LEU A 18 8.28 -1.02 4.41
C LEU A 18 8.89 -1.52 3.10
N GLU A 19 10.19 -1.86 3.08
CA GLU A 19 10.87 -2.39 1.90
C GLU A 19 10.27 -3.73 1.45
N HIS A 20 9.86 -4.55 2.41
CA HIS A 20 9.14 -5.79 2.13
C HIS A 20 7.82 -5.53 1.42
N TRP A 21 7.03 -4.54 1.88
CA TRP A 21 5.80 -4.15 1.19
C TRP A 21 6.04 -3.63 -0.22
N VAL A 22 7.09 -2.83 -0.46
CA VAL A 22 7.46 -2.41 -1.83
C VAL A 22 7.77 -3.61 -2.72
N SER A 23 8.44 -4.61 -2.18
CA SER A 23 8.81 -5.82 -2.91
C SER A 23 7.59 -6.68 -3.25
N LEU A 24 6.59 -6.75 -2.38
CA LEU A 24 5.34 -7.50 -2.61
C LEU A 24 4.38 -6.78 -3.55
N LEU A 25 4.35 -5.44 -3.53
CA LEU A 25 3.43 -4.63 -4.33
C LEU A 25 3.99 -4.36 -5.71
N GLY A 26 4.11 -5.44 -6.50
CA GLY A 26 4.37 -5.40 -7.92
C GLY A 26 3.28 -4.57 -8.62
N GLY A 27 3.66 -3.44 -9.20
CA GLY A 27 2.70 -2.56 -9.87
C GLY A 27 1.89 -3.30 -10.93
N GLN A 28 0.63 -2.90 -11.09
CA GLN A 28 -0.41 -3.52 -11.92
C GLN A 28 -0.97 -4.86 -11.41
N GLU A 29 -0.62 -5.28 -10.19
CA GLU A 29 -1.26 -6.45 -9.57
C GLU A 29 -2.52 -6.06 -8.79
N ARG A 30 -3.49 -6.98 -8.73
CA ARG A 30 -4.66 -6.85 -7.87
C ARG A 30 -4.32 -7.38 -6.50
N VAL A 31 -4.57 -6.57 -5.48
CA VAL A 31 -4.24 -6.90 -4.10
C VAL A 31 -5.36 -6.48 -3.18
N GLN A 32 -5.52 -7.25 -2.11
CA GLN A 32 -6.32 -6.91 -0.95
C GLN A 32 -5.37 -6.51 0.17
N ILE A 33 -5.58 -5.31 0.70
CA ILE A 33 -4.77 -4.72 1.76
C ILE A 33 -5.59 -4.65 3.02
N GLU A 34 -5.08 -5.20 4.09
CA GLU A 34 -5.63 -5.02 5.43
C GLU A 34 -4.90 -3.87 6.11
N LEU A 35 -5.68 -2.96 6.71
CA LEU A 35 -5.18 -1.82 7.46
C LEU A 35 -5.19 -2.07 8.97
N ASP A 36 -4.40 -1.29 9.71
CA ASP A 36 -4.31 -1.34 11.17
C ASP A 36 -5.64 -1.08 11.89
N ASP A 37 -6.58 -0.37 11.25
CA ASP A 37 -7.93 -0.14 11.79
C ASP A 37 -8.89 -1.32 11.57
N GLY A 38 -8.43 -2.38 10.91
CA GLY A 38 -9.22 -3.57 10.56
C GLY A 38 -10.00 -3.44 9.25
N SER A 39 -9.99 -2.27 8.60
CA SER A 39 -10.55 -2.11 7.26
C SER A 39 -9.74 -2.87 6.23
N THR A 40 -10.41 -3.35 5.19
CA THR A 40 -9.80 -4.05 4.07
C THR A 40 -10.11 -3.34 2.76
N ILE A 41 -9.10 -3.09 1.95
CA ILE A 41 -9.22 -2.39 0.66
C ILE A 41 -8.74 -3.30 -0.45
N SER A 42 -9.59 -3.52 -1.44
CA SER A 42 -9.26 -4.33 -2.61
C SER A 42 -9.13 -3.43 -3.84
N GLY A 43 -7.99 -3.52 -4.52
CA GLY A 43 -7.71 -2.61 -5.64
C GLY A 43 -6.61 -3.15 -6.55
N THR A 44 -6.41 -2.45 -7.65
CA THR A 44 -5.24 -2.65 -8.50
C THR A 44 -4.16 -1.66 -8.10
N VAL A 45 -2.91 -2.12 -7.95
CA VAL A 45 -1.76 -1.25 -7.67
C VAL A 45 -1.50 -0.35 -8.89
N ALA A 46 -2.05 0.85 -8.85
CA ALA A 46 -1.94 1.84 -9.91
C ALA A 46 -0.56 2.49 -9.93
N VAL A 47 -0.03 2.79 -8.74
CA VAL A 47 1.31 3.35 -8.57
C VAL A 47 2.05 2.52 -7.54
N ARG A 48 3.23 2.02 -7.92
CA ARG A 48 4.10 1.28 -7.01
C ARG A 48 4.48 2.16 -5.83
N PRO A 49 4.40 1.64 -4.60
CA PRO A 49 4.82 2.40 -3.44
C PRO A 49 6.32 2.64 -3.51
N THR A 50 6.75 3.83 -3.09
CA THR A 50 8.17 4.18 -3.02
C THR A 50 8.49 4.74 -1.64
N ILE A 51 9.58 4.25 -1.09
CA ILE A 51 10.08 4.67 0.22
C ILE A 51 10.91 5.93 0.03
N GLN A 52 10.56 6.97 0.78
CA GLN A 52 11.20 8.28 0.70
C GLN A 52 11.32 8.88 2.10
N THR A 53 12.14 9.92 2.21
CA THR A 53 12.26 10.71 3.43
C THR A 53 11.06 11.65 3.57
N TYR A 54 10.45 11.63 4.74
CA TYR A 54 9.34 12.49 5.15
C TYR A 54 9.67 13.14 6.50
N LEU A 55 8.99 14.26 6.77
CA LEU A 55 8.94 14.90 8.08
C LEU A 55 7.56 14.68 8.70
N ASP A 56 7.52 14.40 10.00
CA ASP A 56 6.27 14.36 10.75
C ASP A 56 5.87 15.74 11.32
N ALA A 57 4.74 15.79 12.03
CA ALA A 57 4.24 17.00 12.68
C ALA A 57 5.21 17.56 13.74
N GLN A 58 6.08 16.73 14.31
CA GLN A 58 7.11 17.09 15.28
C GLN A 58 8.45 17.45 14.62
N GLN A 59 8.49 17.59 13.29
CA GLN A 59 9.71 17.84 12.50
C GLN A 59 10.76 16.73 12.64
N ARG A 60 10.34 15.52 13.01
CA ARG A 60 11.23 14.35 12.99
C ARG A 60 11.38 13.88 11.56
N GLU A 61 12.61 13.62 11.17
CA GLU A 61 12.93 13.01 9.89
C GLU A 61 12.87 11.50 10.00
N GLY A 62 12.25 10.88 9.01
CA GLY A 62 12.26 9.45 8.88
C GLY A 62 11.74 9.02 7.51
N ILE A 63 11.46 7.75 7.42
CA ILE A 63 11.16 7.07 6.19
C ILE A 63 9.70 6.62 6.21
N ASN A 64 8.98 6.82 5.11
CA ASN A 64 7.65 6.27 4.88
C ASN A 64 7.42 6.12 3.37
N GLY A 65 6.26 5.63 2.96
CA GLY A 65 5.83 5.56 1.58
C GLY A 65 4.32 5.59 1.43
N GLN A 66 3.88 5.92 0.22
CA GLN A 66 2.48 5.95 -0.15
C GLN A 66 2.22 5.00 -1.29
N LEU A 67 1.18 4.20 -1.14
CA LEU A 67 0.64 3.32 -2.15
C LEU A 67 -0.60 3.99 -2.77
N ARG A 68 -0.74 3.91 -4.10
CA ARG A 68 -2.01 4.21 -4.75
C ARG A 68 -2.63 2.93 -5.28
N LEU A 69 -3.82 2.64 -4.77
CA LEU A 69 -4.71 1.64 -5.33
C LEU A 69 -5.81 2.33 -6.13
N ASP A 70 -6.15 1.81 -7.30
CA ASP A 70 -7.42 2.13 -7.94
C ASP A 70 -8.42 1.02 -7.57
N HIS A 71 -9.57 1.40 -7.01
CA HIS A 71 -10.61 0.45 -6.59
C HIS A 71 -11.08 -0.46 -7.74
N LEU A 72 -11.58 -1.65 -7.42
CA LEU A 72 -12.10 -2.58 -8.42
C LEU A 72 -13.54 -2.26 -8.86
N ASP A 73 -14.19 -1.29 -8.22
CA ASP A 73 -15.52 -0.80 -8.57
C ASP A 73 -15.54 -0.09 -9.93
N ALA A 74 -16.74 0.08 -10.51
CA ALA A 74 -16.91 0.70 -11.83
C ALA A 74 -16.31 2.12 -11.94
N ALA A 75 -16.22 2.83 -10.81
CA ALA A 75 -15.65 4.17 -10.74
C ALA A 75 -14.10 4.16 -10.73
N GLN A 76 -13.47 3.04 -10.36
CA GLN A 76 -12.01 2.89 -10.20
C GLN A 76 -11.38 4.07 -9.45
N GLU A 77 -12.02 4.48 -8.35
CA GLU A 77 -11.58 5.66 -7.63
C GLU A 77 -10.15 5.47 -7.09
N PRO A 78 -9.26 6.47 -7.24
CA PRO A 78 -7.91 6.39 -6.74
C PRO A 78 -7.89 6.58 -5.23
N GLN A 79 -7.33 5.62 -4.51
CA GLN A 79 -7.14 5.65 -3.08
C GLN A 79 -5.65 5.64 -2.73
N TRP A 80 -5.22 6.69 -2.02
CA TRP A 80 -3.88 6.80 -1.46
C TRP A 80 -3.85 6.26 -0.04
N ILE A 81 -2.93 5.35 0.23
CA ILE A 81 -2.78 4.64 1.49
C ILE A 81 -1.33 4.79 1.95
N TRP A 82 -1.14 5.07 3.23
CA TRP A 82 0.18 5.08 3.83
C TRP A 82 0.63 3.64 4.12
N MET A 83 1.88 3.33 3.77
CA MET A 83 2.41 1.98 3.92
C MET A 83 2.50 1.53 5.37
N ASP A 84 2.65 2.47 6.32
CA ASP A 84 2.70 2.14 7.74
C ASP A 84 1.38 1.64 8.31
N ARG A 85 0.28 1.92 7.62
CA ARG A 85 -1.04 1.42 7.99
C ARG A 85 -1.29 0.00 7.51
N ILE A 86 -0.45 -0.52 6.61
CA ILE A 86 -0.61 -1.85 6.03
C ILE A 86 -0.16 -2.91 7.03
N VAL A 87 -1.07 -3.78 7.43
CA VAL A 87 -0.77 -4.92 8.30
C VAL A 87 -0.62 -6.22 7.52
N ALA A 88 -1.34 -6.36 6.41
CA ALA A 88 -1.23 -7.51 5.52
C ALA A 88 -1.53 -7.15 4.06
N VAL A 89 -0.87 -7.84 3.14
CA VAL A 89 -1.13 -7.76 1.69
C VAL A 89 -1.40 -9.17 1.18
N HIS A 90 -2.58 -9.35 0.59
CA HIS A 90 -2.99 -10.60 -0.03
C HIS A 90 -3.13 -10.39 -1.55
N PRO A 91 -2.45 -11.17 -2.39
CA PRO A 91 -2.68 -11.12 -3.82
C PRO A 91 -4.12 -11.56 -4.11
N LEU A 92 -4.84 -10.75 -4.87
CA LEU A 92 -6.16 -11.09 -5.37
C LEU A 92 -6.00 -11.64 -6.79
N PRO A 93 -6.05 -12.96 -6.99
CA PRO A 93 -6.06 -13.50 -8.34
C PRO A 93 -7.25 -12.89 -9.09
N VAL A 94 -7.00 -12.33 -10.27
CA VAL A 94 -8.09 -12.02 -11.20
C VAL A 94 -8.84 -13.32 -11.42
N GLY A 95 -10.12 -13.34 -11.02
CA GLY A 95 -10.91 -14.55 -11.00
C GLY A 95 -10.74 -15.33 -12.29
N ILE A 96 -10.26 -16.56 -12.16
CA ILE A 96 -10.68 -17.63 -13.05
C ILE A 96 -12.20 -17.61 -12.91
N ALA A 97 -12.91 -17.11 -13.92
CA ALA A 97 -14.36 -17.29 -13.98
C ALA A 97 -14.62 -18.78 -13.69
N PRO A 98 -15.59 -19.16 -12.85
CA PRO A 98 -15.94 -20.57 -12.71
C PRO A 98 -16.27 -21.07 -14.12
N GLN A 99 -15.40 -21.92 -14.68
CA GLN A 99 -15.64 -22.52 -15.97
C GLN A 99 -16.94 -23.31 -15.81
N PRO A 100 -17.99 -23.05 -16.62
CA PRO A 100 -19.16 -23.90 -16.59
C PRO A 100 -18.69 -25.31 -16.93
N THR A 101 -18.88 -26.23 -15.99
CA THR A 101 -18.57 -27.65 -16.15
C THR A 101 -19.42 -28.19 -17.31
N PRO A 102 -18.86 -29.02 -18.21
CA PRO A 102 -19.57 -29.52 -19.39
C PRO A 102 -20.76 -30.42 -19.05
#